data_AF-A0A2W4K9Z1-F1
#
_entry.id   AF-A0A2W4K9Z1-F1
#
_cell.length_a   1.000
_cell.length_b   1.000
_cell.length_c   1.000
_cell.angle_alpha   90.00
_cell.angle_beta   90.00
_cell.angle_gamma   90.00
#
_symmetry.space_group_name_H-M   'P 1'
#
loop_
_entity.id
_entity.type
_entity.pdbx_description
1 polymer ?
#
loop_
_entity_poly.entity_id
_entity_poly.type
_entity_poly.pdbx_seq_one_letter_code
_entity_poly.pdbx_strand_id
1 'polypeptide(L)'
;MDAIIAKIPIPVSGLMLALAAAGNLVLQYGTLYKDIFGLLSAVIFVALIAKMIIMPKSLAEGFENPLVASVMPTFSMGLMILSTYIKPYFSSAAYCLWLLGLTVHVGLVICFTRKYILKFDIKKVFPSYFIGYVGFACGSVTAPAFGLARWGQLLFWLSFTSYLILFPL
;
A
#
# COMPACT_ATOMS: atom_id res chain seq x y z
N MET A 1 26.77 -3.09 -2.87
CA MET A 1 25.36 -2.69 -3.15
C MET A 1 24.41 -3.40 -2.18
N ASP A 2 24.63 -4.69 -1.90
CA ASP A 2 23.81 -5.51 -1.00
C ASP A 2 23.68 -4.97 0.44
N ALA A 3 24.76 -4.39 1.00
CA ALA A 3 24.74 -3.87 2.37
C ALA A 3 23.81 -2.67 2.59
N ILE A 4 23.56 -1.84 1.57
CA ILE A 4 22.66 -0.69 1.66
C ILE A 4 21.21 -1.14 1.50
N ILE A 5 20.94 -2.01 0.53
CA ILE A 5 19.60 -2.56 0.26
C ILE A 5 19.09 -3.41 1.44
N ALA A 6 19.98 -4.16 2.08
CA ALA A 6 19.65 -4.93 3.29
C ALA A 6 19.11 -4.05 4.41
N LYS A 7 19.64 -2.83 4.56
CA LYS A 7 19.27 -1.90 5.64
C LYS A 7 17.94 -1.18 5.43
N ILE A 8 17.36 -1.21 4.22
CA ILE A 8 16.09 -0.51 3.95
C ILE A 8 14.94 -1.23 4.68
N PRO A 9 14.28 -0.61 5.66
CA PRO A 9 13.15 -1.24 6.35
C PRO A 9 11.98 -1.44 5.38
N ILE A 10 11.32 -2.61 5.43
CA ILE A 10 10.07 -2.84 4.70
C ILE A 10 8.98 -1.79 5.06
N PRO A 11 8.87 -1.32 6.33
CA PRO A 11 7.93 -0.26 6.70
C PRO A 11 8.13 1.09 5.99
N VAL A 12 9.24 1.32 5.27
CA VAL A 12 9.43 2.54 4.45
C VAL A 12 8.40 2.63 3.31
N SER A 13 7.71 1.53 2.99
CA SER A 13 6.51 1.53 2.15
C SER A 13 5.39 2.47 2.65
N GLY A 14 5.31 2.72 3.97
CA GLY A 14 4.40 3.72 4.53
C GLY A 14 4.79 5.15 4.14
N LEU A 15 6.09 5.47 4.15
CA LEU A 15 6.61 6.76 3.68
C LEU A 15 6.38 6.94 2.18
N MET A 16 6.61 5.89 1.40
CA MET A 16 6.29 5.86 -0.04
C MET A 16 4.83 6.24 -0.29
N LEU A 17 3.90 5.53 0.36
CA LEU A 17 2.47 5.80 0.27
C LEU A 17 2.13 7.25 0.68
N ALA A 18 2.68 7.72 1.80
CA ALA A 18 2.43 9.06 2.31
C ALA A 18 2.89 10.15 1.33
N LEU A 19 4.06 10.00 0.71
CA LEU A 19 4.55 10.92 -0.32
C LEU A 19 3.62 10.94 -1.54
N ALA A 20 3.22 9.78 -2.06
CA ALA A 20 2.29 9.71 -3.19
C ALA A 20 0.92 10.32 -2.87
N ALA A 21 0.40 10.10 -1.66
CA ALA A 21 -0.85 10.71 -1.22
C ALA A 21 -0.71 12.24 -1.03
N ALA A 22 0.39 12.70 -0.43
CA ALA A 22 0.67 14.12 -0.24
C ALA A 22 0.79 14.86 -1.58
N GLY A 23 1.44 14.26 -2.57
CA GLY A 23 1.52 14.84 -3.91
C GLY A 23 0.14 15.04 -4.57
N ASN A 24 -0.81 14.12 -4.35
CA ASN A 24 -2.19 14.31 -4.79
C ASN A 24 -2.90 15.44 -4.03
N LEU A 25 -2.63 15.59 -2.73
CA LEU A 25 -3.23 16.64 -1.91
C LEU A 25 -2.75 18.04 -2.32
N VAL A 26 -1.46 18.19 -2.65
CA VAL A 26 -0.88 19.48 -3.02
C VAL A 26 -1.07 19.84 -4.50
N LEU A 27 -1.73 18.99 -5.29
CA LEU A 27 -1.99 19.23 -6.71
C LEU A 27 -2.68 20.58 -6.97
N GLN A 28 -3.57 21.00 -6.07
CA GLN A 28 -4.26 22.29 -6.17
C GLN A 28 -3.32 23.52 -6.13
N TYR A 29 -2.10 23.35 -5.61
CA TYR A 29 -1.06 24.40 -5.57
C TYR A 29 -0.11 24.35 -6.76
N GLY A 30 -0.18 23.32 -7.61
CA GLY A 30 0.62 23.18 -8.82
C GLY A 30 1.05 21.74 -9.11
N THR A 31 1.14 21.41 -10.39
CA THR A 31 1.58 20.10 -10.87
C THR A 31 3.02 19.76 -10.47
N LEU A 32 3.89 20.77 -10.42
CA LEU A 32 5.29 20.60 -10.01
C LEU A 32 5.42 19.97 -8.61
N TYR A 33 4.61 20.39 -7.65
CA TYR A 33 4.65 19.83 -6.29
C TYR A 33 4.20 18.38 -6.28
N LYS A 34 3.10 18.07 -6.99
CA LYS A 34 2.64 16.69 -7.16
C LYS A 34 3.76 15.81 -7.72
N ASP A 35 4.45 16.28 -8.76
CA ASP A 35 5.50 15.51 -9.44
C ASP A 35 6.72 15.29 -8.56
N ILE A 36 7.14 16.28 -7.76
CA ILE A 36 8.24 16.12 -6.79
C ILE A 36 7.90 15.01 -5.78
N PHE A 37 6.72 15.06 -5.17
CA PHE A 37 6.27 14.04 -4.23
C PHE A 37 6.12 12.66 -4.88
N GLY A 38 5.60 12.63 -6.11
CA GLY A 38 5.49 11.41 -6.91
C GLY A 38 6.85 10.79 -7.22
N LEU A 39 7.84 11.61 -7.59
CA LEU A 39 9.20 11.18 -7.88
C LEU A 39 9.88 10.62 -6.62
N LEU A 40 9.78 11.30 -5.48
CA LEU A 40 10.32 10.80 -4.21
C LEU A 40 9.69 9.45 -3.83
N SER A 41 8.37 9.31 -3.98
CA SER A 41 7.68 8.04 -3.78
C SER A 41 8.17 6.97 -4.76
N ALA A 42 8.36 7.31 -6.04
CA ALA A 42 8.82 6.37 -7.05
C ALA A 42 10.24 5.85 -6.77
N VAL A 43 11.14 6.71 -6.27
CA VAL A 43 12.50 6.31 -5.86
C VAL A 43 12.43 5.25 -4.75
N ILE A 44 11.59 5.46 -3.74
CA ILE A 44 11.39 4.48 -2.66
C ILE A 44 10.78 3.19 -3.20
N PHE A 45 9.80 3.29 -4.10
CA PHE A 45 9.18 2.13 -4.74
C PHE A 45 10.22 1.25 -5.46
N VAL A 46 11.08 1.85 -6.28
CA VAL A 46 12.15 1.13 -6.99
C VAL A 46 13.13 0.48 -6.01
N ALA A 47 13.50 1.18 -4.93
CA ALA A 47 14.38 0.62 -3.90
C ALA A 47 13.76 -0.59 -3.18
N LEU A 48 12.44 -0.56 -2.91
CA LEU A 48 11.72 -1.68 -2.30
C LEU A 48 11.56 -2.87 -3.27
N ILE A 49 11.31 -2.62 -4.56
CA ILE A 49 11.31 -3.67 -5.59
C ILE A 49 12.69 -4.33 -5.67
N ALA A 50 13.77 -3.55 -5.73
CA ALA A 50 15.13 -4.07 -5.74
C ALA A 50 15.40 -4.95 -4.50
N LYS A 51 14.97 -4.51 -3.30
CA LYS A 51 15.07 -5.31 -2.08
C LYS A 51 14.29 -6.63 -2.17
N MET A 52 13.07 -6.61 -2.71
CA MET A 52 12.25 -7.82 -2.85
C MET A 52 12.86 -8.85 -3.81
N ILE A 53 13.51 -8.39 -4.88
CA ILE A 53 14.18 -9.26 -5.86
C ILE A 53 15.49 -9.83 -5.29
N ILE A 54 16.30 -9.00 -4.64
CA ILE A 54 17.64 -9.41 -4.13
C ILE A 54 17.50 -10.22 -2.83
N MET A 55 16.52 -9.89 -1.97
CA MET A 55 16.35 -10.47 -0.63
C MET A 55 14.92 -10.94 -0.39
N PRO A 56 14.38 -11.89 -1.17
CA PRO A 56 13.00 -12.36 -1.03
C PRO A 56 12.72 -12.97 0.37
N LYS A 57 13.73 -13.59 0.99
CA LYS A 57 13.63 -14.13 2.37
C LYS A 57 13.31 -13.04 3.40
N SER A 58 13.80 -11.81 3.19
CA SER A 58 13.52 -10.69 4.11
C SER A 58 12.02 -10.33 4.17
N LEU A 59 11.27 -10.62 3.10
CA LEU A 59 9.82 -10.42 3.07
C LEU A 59 9.10 -11.43 3.97
N ALA A 60 9.51 -12.70 3.90
CA ALA A 60 8.97 -13.77 4.73
C ALA A 60 9.31 -13.55 6.22
N GLU A 61 10.57 -13.20 6.51
CA GLU A 61 11.02 -12.84 7.87
C GLU A 61 10.29 -11.60 8.41
N GLY A 62 10.08 -10.58 7.56
CA GLY A 62 9.27 -9.41 7.91
C GLY A 62 7.84 -9.78 8.31
N PHE A 63 7.26 -10.79 7.65
CA PHE A 63 5.93 -11.31 7.98
C PHE A 63 5.87 -12.07 9.30
N GLU A 64 7.00 -12.45 9.93
CA GLU A 64 7.06 -13.04 11.28
C GLU A 64 6.88 -12.01 12.39
N ASN A 65 7.14 -10.73 12.09
CA ASN A 65 6.90 -9.65 13.04
C ASN A 65 5.50 -9.03 12.80
N PRO A 66 4.57 -9.08 13.78
CA PRO A 66 3.20 -8.58 13.61
C PRO A 66 3.15 -7.09 13.26
N LEU A 67 4.03 -6.28 13.84
CA LEU A 67 4.10 -4.84 13.55
C LEU A 67 4.51 -4.61 12.10
N VAL A 68 5.59 -5.26 11.65
CA VAL A 68 6.06 -5.13 10.26
C VAL A 68 5.01 -5.64 9.29
N ALA A 69 4.47 -6.85 9.52
CA ALA A 69 3.46 -7.48 8.69
C ALA A 69 2.21 -6.61 8.51
N SER A 70 1.79 -5.88 9.56
CA SER A 70 0.63 -5.00 9.50
C SER A 70 0.84 -3.74 8.65
N VAL A 71 2.10 -3.30 8.46
CA VAL A 71 2.46 -2.12 7.65
C VAL A 71 2.77 -2.50 6.19
N MET A 72 3.17 -3.75 5.92
CA MET A 72 3.48 -4.24 4.56
C MET A 72 2.41 -3.94 3.49
N PRO A 73 1.10 -3.99 3.77
CA PRO A 73 0.07 -3.62 2.80
C PRO A 73 0.21 -2.19 2.24
N THR A 74 0.87 -1.27 2.94
CA THR A 74 1.12 0.10 2.44
C THR A 74 1.92 0.11 1.14
N PHE A 75 2.73 -0.91 0.87
CA PHE A 75 3.41 -1.07 -0.41
C PHE A 75 2.41 -1.18 -1.57
N SER A 76 1.45 -2.11 -1.45
CA SER A 76 0.40 -2.32 -2.47
C SER A 76 -0.53 -1.11 -2.59
N MET A 77 -0.80 -0.41 -1.48
CA MET A 77 -1.57 0.83 -1.49
C MET A 77 -0.84 1.95 -2.24
N GLY A 78 0.46 2.12 -1.99
CA GLY A 78 1.28 3.10 -2.68
C GLY A 78 1.40 2.78 -4.17
N LEU A 79 1.44 1.50 -4.55
CA LEU A 79 1.38 1.08 -5.95
C LEU A 79 0.07 1.50 -6.63
N MET A 80 -1.08 1.31 -5.96
CA MET A 80 -2.38 1.80 -6.47
C MET A 80 -2.38 3.32 -6.66
N ILE A 81 -1.83 4.10 -5.73
CA ILE A 81 -1.75 5.57 -5.88
C ILE A 81 -0.79 5.96 -7.00
N LEU A 82 0.42 5.40 -7.04
CA LEU A 82 1.41 5.68 -8.08
C LEU A 82 0.92 5.32 -9.48
N SER A 83 0.04 4.32 -9.62
CA SER A 83 -0.59 4.01 -10.90
C SER A 83 -1.36 5.21 -11.49
N THR A 84 -1.94 6.06 -10.64
CA THR A 84 -2.66 7.26 -11.10
C THR A 84 -1.72 8.35 -11.62
N TYR A 85 -0.46 8.37 -11.18
CA TYR A 85 0.54 9.33 -11.64
C TYR A 85 1.00 9.03 -13.08
N ILE A 86 1.09 7.76 -13.44
CA ILE A 86 1.53 7.33 -14.76
C ILE A 86 0.39 7.27 -15.78
N LYS A 87 -0.87 7.32 -15.33
CA LYS A 87 -2.06 7.24 -16.18
C LYS A 87 -2.03 8.23 -17.38
N PRO A 88 -1.65 9.52 -17.22
CA PRO A 88 -1.63 10.46 -18.34
C PRO A 88 -0.65 10.07 -19.46
N TYR A 89 0.38 9.29 -19.13
CA TYR A 89 1.42 8.86 -20.08
C TYR A 89 1.14 7.48 -20.67
N PHE A 90 0.68 6.54 -19.83
CA PHE A 90 0.46 5.14 -20.21
C PHE A 90 -0.80 4.56 -19.55
N SER A 91 -1.99 4.89 -20.09
CA SER A 91 -3.26 4.53 -19.43
C SER A 91 -3.46 3.03 -19.23
N SER A 92 -3.08 2.19 -20.21
CA SER A 92 -3.24 0.73 -20.09
C SER A 92 -2.29 0.13 -19.05
N ALA A 93 -1.03 0.58 -19.03
CA ALA A 93 -0.04 0.14 -18.04
C ALA A 93 -0.42 0.58 -16.63
N ALA A 94 -0.93 1.81 -16.48
CA ALA A 94 -1.48 2.33 -15.23
C ALA A 94 -2.61 1.45 -14.70
N TYR A 95 -3.55 1.06 -15.56
CA TYR A 95 -4.64 0.17 -15.16
C TYR A 95 -4.14 -1.21 -14.70
N CYS A 96 -3.21 -1.81 -15.45
CA CYS A 96 -2.61 -3.08 -15.06
C CYS A 96 -1.88 -2.99 -13.71
N LEU A 97 -1.14 -1.91 -13.47
CA LEU A 97 -0.44 -1.69 -12.20
C LEU A 97 -1.40 -1.46 -11.04
N TRP A 98 -2.51 -0.75 -11.28
CA TRP A 98 -3.58 -0.59 -10.30
C TRP A 98 -4.20 -1.94 -9.91
N LEU A 99 -4.54 -2.77 -10.90
CA LEU A 99 -5.11 -4.10 -10.68
C LEU A 99 -4.12 -5.04 -9.97
N LEU A 100 -2.84 -4.98 -10.33
CA LEU A 100 -1.77 -5.70 -9.65
C LEU A 100 -1.68 -5.27 -8.18
N GLY A 101 -1.69 -3.95 -7.93
CA GLY A 101 -1.69 -3.39 -6.57
C GLY A 101 -2.86 -3.90 -5.74
N LEU A 102 -4.08 -3.88 -6.28
CA LEU A 102 -5.27 -4.38 -5.60
C LEU A 102 -5.17 -5.89 -5.31
N THR A 103 -4.69 -6.69 -6.28
CA THR A 103 -4.53 -8.15 -6.13
C THR A 103 -3.52 -8.49 -5.05
N VAL A 104 -2.36 -7.81 -5.06
CA VAL A 104 -1.32 -7.97 -4.03
C VAL A 104 -1.87 -7.54 -2.66
N HIS A 105 -2.65 -6.46 -2.60
CA HIS A 105 -3.25 -5.99 -1.35
C HIS A 105 -4.17 -7.05 -0.73
N VAL A 106 -5.09 -7.61 -1.52
CA VAL A 106 -5.98 -8.69 -1.07
C VAL A 106 -5.16 -9.89 -0.56
N GLY A 107 -4.14 -10.31 -1.30
CA GLY A 107 -3.24 -11.40 -0.87
C GLY A 107 -2.56 -11.13 0.47
N LEU A 108 -2.02 -9.92 0.66
CA LEU A 108 -1.36 -9.52 1.91
C LEU A 108 -2.33 -9.49 3.09
N VAL A 109 -3.55 -8.96 2.91
CA VAL A 109 -4.58 -8.93 3.95
C VAL A 109 -5.01 -10.35 4.32
N ILE A 110 -5.22 -11.26 3.36
CA ILE A 110 -5.54 -12.66 3.64
C ILE A 110 -4.43 -13.34 4.44
N CYS A 111 -3.17 -13.19 4.01
CA CYS A 111 -2.01 -13.76 4.71
C CYS A 111 -1.90 -13.22 6.14
N PHE A 112 -2.09 -11.92 6.33
CA PHE A 112 -2.09 -11.27 7.63
C PHE A 112 -3.22 -11.79 8.53
N THR A 113 -4.43 -11.87 8.00
CA THR A 113 -5.62 -12.38 8.71
C THR A 113 -5.39 -13.81 9.21
N ARG A 114 -4.91 -14.70 8.32
CA ARG A 114 -4.66 -16.11 8.67
C ARG A 114 -3.61 -16.28 9.76
N LYS A 115 -2.61 -15.41 9.77
CA LYS A 115 -1.48 -15.50 10.70
C LYS A 115 -1.76 -14.87 12.06
N TYR A 116 -2.41 -13.71 12.09
CA TYR A 116 -2.50 -12.87 13.29
C TYR A 116 -3.92 -12.70 13.85
N ILE A 117 -4.95 -12.75 12.99
CA ILE A 117 -6.34 -12.65 13.46
C ILE A 117 -6.90 -14.02 13.82
N LEU A 118 -6.72 -15.04 12.96
CA LEU A 118 -7.22 -16.39 13.26
C LEU A 118 -6.46 -17.08 14.40
N LYS A 119 -5.19 -16.72 14.60
CA LYS A 119 -4.37 -17.17 15.75
C LYS A 119 -4.20 -16.01 16.74
N PHE A 120 -5.32 -15.48 17.19
CA PHE A 120 -5.37 -14.29 18.02
C PHE A 120 -4.54 -14.43 19.31
N ASP A 121 -3.70 -13.43 19.56
CA ASP A 121 -2.91 -13.27 20.78
C ASP A 121 -2.93 -11.78 21.14
N ILE A 122 -3.64 -11.42 22.21
CA ILE A 122 -3.84 -10.01 22.62
C ILE A 122 -2.51 -9.26 22.81
N LYS A 123 -1.43 -9.95 23.19
CA LYS A 123 -0.10 -9.35 23.38
C LYS A 123 0.56 -8.93 22.06
N LYS A 124 0.03 -9.39 20.92
CA LYS A 124 0.52 -9.12 19.58
C LYS A 124 -0.41 -8.23 18.77
N VAL A 125 -1.50 -7.75 19.38
CA VAL A 125 -2.43 -6.81 18.74
C VAL A 125 -1.82 -5.41 18.81
N PHE A 126 -1.65 -4.79 17.65
CA PHE A 126 -1.14 -3.43 17.53
C PHE A 126 -2.14 -2.56 16.78
N PRO A 127 -2.20 -1.24 17.06
CA PRO A 127 -3.04 -0.31 16.30
C PRO A 127 -2.76 -0.30 14.79
N SER A 128 -1.59 -0.75 14.38
CA SER A 128 -1.22 -0.87 12.97
C SER A 128 -1.99 -1.98 12.22
N TYR A 129 -2.68 -2.89 12.91
CA TYR A 129 -3.49 -3.95 12.29
C TYR A 129 -4.55 -3.37 11.34
N PHE A 130 -5.07 -2.20 11.67
CA PHE A 130 -6.05 -1.47 10.87
C PHE A 130 -5.55 -1.09 9.47
N ILE A 131 -4.24 -0.86 9.31
CA ILE A 131 -3.67 -0.32 8.08
C ILE A 131 -4.01 -1.21 6.88
N GLY A 132 -3.89 -2.53 7.03
CA GLY A 132 -4.23 -3.49 5.97
C GLY A 132 -5.71 -3.45 5.59
N TYR A 133 -6.61 -3.46 6.57
CA TYR A 133 -8.05 -3.56 6.30
C TYR A 133 -8.68 -2.25 5.82
N VAL A 134 -8.25 -1.12 6.38
CA VAL A 134 -8.69 0.19 5.89
C VAL A 134 -8.07 0.50 4.54
N GLY A 135 -6.96 -0.17 4.18
CA GLY A 135 -6.20 0.03 2.96
C GLY A 135 -6.96 -0.12 1.64
N PHE A 136 -8.09 -0.83 1.63
CA PHE A 136 -9.01 -0.86 0.48
C PHE A 136 -9.52 0.52 0.07
N ALA A 137 -9.53 1.50 0.99
CA ALA A 137 -9.84 2.89 0.68
C ALA A 137 -8.92 3.47 -0.40
N CYS A 138 -7.64 3.08 -0.44
CA CYS A 138 -6.72 3.52 -1.50
C CYS A 138 -7.19 3.04 -2.88
N GLY A 139 -7.69 1.81 -2.98
CA GLY A 139 -8.31 1.30 -4.21
C GLY A 139 -9.60 2.07 -4.54
N SER A 140 -10.43 2.36 -3.53
CA SER A 140 -11.65 3.15 -3.71
C SER A 140 -11.40 4.54 -4.30
N VAL A 141 -10.48 5.32 -3.72
CA VAL A 141 -10.23 6.70 -4.16
C VAL A 141 -9.53 6.77 -5.51
N THR A 142 -8.85 5.71 -5.93
CA THR A 142 -8.14 5.64 -7.22
C THR A 142 -8.98 4.99 -8.34
N ALA A 143 -9.98 4.16 -8.02
CA ALA A 143 -10.84 3.48 -9.00
C ALA A 143 -11.55 4.43 -10.00
N PRO A 144 -12.05 5.62 -9.62
CA PRO A 144 -12.63 6.56 -10.57
C PRO A 144 -11.66 7.00 -11.67
N ALA A 145 -10.35 7.04 -11.39
CA ALA A 145 -9.35 7.36 -12.39
C ALA A 145 -9.35 6.35 -13.56
N PHE A 146 -9.84 5.14 -13.34
CA PHE A 146 -9.93 4.07 -14.35
C PHE A 146 -11.37 3.81 -14.82
N GLY A 147 -12.32 4.69 -14.53
CA GLY A 147 -13.73 4.51 -14.92
C GLY A 147 -14.48 3.45 -14.10
N LEU A 148 -13.90 2.99 -12.99
CA LEU A 148 -14.43 1.91 -12.15
C LEU A 148 -15.06 2.43 -10.84
N ALA A 149 -15.74 3.58 -10.89
CA ALA A 149 -16.30 4.22 -9.68
C ALA A 149 -17.23 3.29 -8.88
N ARG A 150 -18.04 2.45 -9.54
CA ARG A 150 -18.91 1.46 -8.88
C ARG A 150 -18.11 0.40 -8.12
N TRP A 151 -16.96 -0.03 -8.65
CA TRP A 151 -16.04 -0.92 -7.93
C TRP A 151 -15.37 -0.19 -6.77
N GLY A 152 -15.03 1.09 -6.96
CA GLY A 152 -14.54 1.94 -5.89
C GLY A 152 -15.51 1.98 -4.70
N GLN A 153 -16.80 2.13 -4.95
CA GLN A 153 -17.83 2.10 -3.89
C GLN A 153 -17.86 0.76 -3.14
N LEU A 154 -17.66 -0.37 -3.81
CA LEU A 154 -17.56 -1.67 -3.13
C LEU A 154 -16.33 -1.72 -2.20
N LEU A 155 -15.18 -1.23 -2.68
CA LEU A 155 -13.95 -1.15 -1.87
C LEU A 155 -14.10 -0.18 -0.70
N PHE A 156 -14.84 0.92 -0.89
CA PHE A 156 -15.19 1.84 0.19
C PHE A 156 -15.98 1.15 1.29
N TRP A 157 -17.07 0.46 0.95
CA TRP A 157 -17.89 -0.24 1.94
C TRP A 157 -17.12 -1.34 2.67
N LEU A 158 -16.23 -2.05 1.97
CA LEU A 158 -15.33 -3.01 2.58
C LEU A 158 -14.37 -2.37 3.59
N SER A 159 -13.72 -1.27 3.20
CA SER A 159 -12.82 -0.50 4.08
C SER A 159 -13.57 0.06 5.30
N PHE A 160 -14.72 0.69 5.08
CA PHE A 160 -15.53 1.32 6.12
C PHE A 160 -16.07 0.31 7.13
N THR A 161 -16.61 -0.82 6.65
CA THR A 161 -17.11 -1.88 7.53
C THR A 161 -15.96 -2.49 8.35
N SER A 162 -14.80 -2.71 7.73
CA SER A 162 -13.63 -3.25 8.43
C SER A 162 -13.12 -2.28 9.50
N TYR A 163 -13.13 -0.98 9.22
CA TYR A 163 -12.80 0.06 10.20
C TYR A 163 -13.72 -0.03 11.42
N LEU A 164 -15.04 -0.09 11.23
CA LEU A 164 -16.01 -0.17 12.34
C LEU A 164 -15.83 -1.43 13.19
N ILE A 165 -15.50 -2.57 12.57
CA ILE A 165 -15.27 -3.83 13.29
C ILE A 165 -14.00 -3.78 14.13
N LEU A 166 -12.93 -3.20 13.58
CA LEU A 166 -11.63 -3.18 14.24
C LEU A 166 -11.54 -2.06 15.28
N PHE A 167 -12.26 -0.94 15.09
CA PHE A 167 -12.17 0.26 15.93
C PHE A 167 -12.26 0.01 17.46
N PRO A 168 -13.07 -0.94 17.95
CA PRO A 168 -13.15 -1.26 19.38
C PRO A 168 -11.96 -2.04 19.95
N LEU A 169 -11.06 -2.58 19.12
CA LEU A 169 -9.90 -3.39 19.50
C LEU A 169 -8.65 -2.54 19.75
#